data_AF-A0A497LV92-F1
#
_entry.id   AF-A0A497LV92-F1
#
_cell.length_a   1.000
_cell.length_b   1.000
_cell.length_c   1.000
_cell.angle_alpha   90.00
_cell.angle_beta   90.00
_cell.angle_gamma   90.00
#
_symmetry.space_group_name_H-M   'P 1'
#
loop_
_entity.id
_entity.type
_entity.pdbx_description
1 polymer ?
#
loop_
_entity_poly.entity_id
_entity_poly.type
_entity_poly.pdbx_seq_one_letter_code
_entity_poly.pdbx_strand_id
1 'polypeptide(L)'
;MIIEIDDAGTGSPVGGIVIGALKNGRFSYKVIPVKLFRTERNESIKKVKEAVLEAVLELLNMLDFNQEEDFVRICRGDIFSLAHSRFDELEFHWETAKIESKLQDLVETAYDFHLVELGVPRMLVKRLLDYRHYVVELLKWVVIDMKNRERFVKTRFPIWRHEWVHAELSFEWETARKNAYCIECGEKIERGEKRVTVIIKTPKRRFITYLHETCADKLGVVK
;
A
#
# COMPACT_ATOMS: atom_id res chain seq x y z
N MET A 1 26.68 -12.15 10.36
CA MET A 1 26.46 -10.71 10.10
C MET A 1 25.04 -10.34 10.48
N ILE A 2 24.61 -9.08 10.40
CA ILE A 2 23.22 -8.71 10.74
C ILE A 2 22.35 -8.76 9.48
N ILE A 3 21.21 -9.44 9.58
CA ILE A 3 20.11 -9.37 8.60
C ILE A 3 18.95 -8.63 9.27
N GLU A 4 18.50 -7.54 8.66
CA GLU A 4 17.31 -6.83 9.12
C GLU A 4 16.10 -7.25 8.27
N ILE A 5 14.91 -7.35 8.88
CA ILE A 5 13.64 -7.68 8.22
C ILE A 5 12.54 -6.74 8.71
N ASP A 6 11.81 -6.14 7.76
CA ASP A 6 10.73 -5.18 8.04
C ASP A 6 9.60 -5.27 7.00
N ASP A 7 8.48 -4.59 7.25
CA ASP A 7 7.32 -4.52 6.36
C ASP A 7 6.87 -3.11 6.01
N ALA A 8 6.19 -2.97 4.87
CA ALA A 8 5.43 -1.78 4.52
C ALA A 8 4.07 -2.13 3.91
N GLY A 9 3.11 -1.23 4.09
CA GLY A 9 1.75 -1.39 3.57
C GLY A 9 0.79 -2.17 4.48
N THR A 10 1.25 -2.72 5.61
CA THR A 10 0.38 -3.40 6.59
C THR A 10 -0.75 -2.53 7.11
N GLY A 11 -0.51 -1.23 7.30
CA GLY A 11 -1.52 -0.25 7.73
C GLY A 11 -2.31 0.41 6.60
N SER A 12 -1.98 0.14 5.34
CA SER A 12 -2.60 0.81 4.19
C SER A 12 -3.74 -0.04 3.62
N PRO A 13 -4.91 0.54 3.35
CA PRO A 13 -6.05 -0.20 2.81
C PRO A 13 -5.87 -0.60 1.33
N VAL A 14 -4.98 0.04 0.58
CA VAL A 14 -4.76 -0.24 -0.85
C VAL A 14 -3.43 -0.96 -1.07
N GLY A 15 -3.36 -1.86 -2.04
CA GLY A 15 -2.16 -2.64 -2.37
C GLY A 15 -1.90 -3.83 -1.43
N GLY A 16 -0.84 -4.58 -1.73
CA GLY A 16 -0.35 -5.70 -0.93
C GLY A 16 0.41 -5.25 0.32
N ILE A 17 1.18 -6.16 0.89
CA ILE A 17 2.19 -5.84 1.91
C ILE A 17 3.55 -6.16 1.31
N VAL A 18 4.52 -5.26 1.46
CA VAL A 18 5.91 -5.55 1.11
C VAL A 18 6.61 -6.07 2.36
N ILE A 19 7.28 -7.20 2.24
CA ILE A 19 8.23 -7.71 3.22
C ILE A 19 9.62 -7.55 2.61
N GLY A 20 10.55 -6.90 3.30
CA GLY A 20 11.91 -6.75 2.81
C GLY A 20 12.95 -7.17 3.83
N ALA A 21 14.12 -7.56 3.30
CA ALA A 21 15.27 -7.96 4.08
C ALA A 21 16.54 -7.28 3.54
N LEU A 22 17.47 -6.96 4.45
CA LEU A 22 18.74 -6.30 4.13
C LEU A 22 19.88 -7.01 4.83
N LYS A 23 20.89 -7.45 4.06
CA LYS A 23 22.15 -8.01 4.56
C LYS A 23 23.31 -7.36 3.81
N ASN A 24 24.25 -6.74 4.52
CA ASN A 24 25.46 -6.12 3.92
C ASN A 24 25.18 -5.21 2.70
N GLY A 25 24.10 -4.45 2.75
CA GLY A 25 23.70 -3.58 1.63
C GLY A 25 22.95 -4.26 0.49
N ARG A 26 22.86 -5.61 0.46
CA ARG A 26 22.00 -6.36 -0.46
C ARG A 26 20.56 -6.34 0.06
N PHE A 27 19.68 -5.67 -0.67
CA PHE A 27 18.25 -5.60 -0.38
C PHE A 27 17.48 -6.60 -1.24
N SER A 28 16.50 -7.27 -0.65
CA SER A 28 15.56 -8.12 -1.37
C SER A 28 14.18 -7.96 -0.74
N TYR A 29 13.12 -8.08 -1.54
CA TYR A 29 11.75 -7.94 -1.04
C TYR A 29 10.77 -8.87 -1.76
N LYS A 30 9.63 -9.08 -1.11
CA LYS A 30 8.49 -9.85 -1.61
C LYS A 30 7.21 -9.09 -1.37
N VAL A 31 6.25 -9.23 -2.28
CA VAL A 31 4.92 -8.63 -2.14
C VAL A 31 3.92 -9.72 -1.77
N ILE A 32 3.33 -9.60 -0.59
CA ILE A 32 2.17 -10.38 -0.18
C ILE A 32 0.93 -9.83 -0.89
N PRO A 33 0.26 -10.64 -1.74
CA PRO A 33 -0.76 -10.12 -2.64
C PRO A 33 -2.04 -9.72 -1.90
N VAL A 34 -2.67 -8.64 -2.38
CA VAL A 34 -3.90 -8.08 -1.80
C VAL A 34 -5.05 -9.10 -1.65
N LYS A 35 -5.09 -10.12 -2.52
CA LYS A 35 -6.11 -11.18 -2.50
C LYS A 35 -6.23 -11.89 -1.15
N LEU A 36 -5.14 -11.98 -0.38
CA LEU A 36 -5.15 -12.60 0.95
C LEU A 36 -5.88 -11.75 2.01
N PHE A 37 -6.09 -10.47 1.73
CA PHE A 37 -6.76 -9.51 2.62
C PHE A 37 -8.23 -9.28 2.24
N ARG A 38 -8.70 -9.98 1.20
CA ARG A 38 -10.08 -9.97 0.73
C ARG A 38 -10.74 -11.25 1.22
N THR A 39 -11.61 -11.16 2.22
CA THR A 39 -12.33 -12.34 2.72
C THR A 39 -13.79 -12.06 3.01
N GLU A 40 -14.63 -13.03 2.66
CA GLU A 40 -15.98 -13.20 3.22
C GLU A 40 -15.99 -14.06 4.51
N ARG A 41 -14.90 -14.78 4.85
CA ARG A 41 -14.80 -15.65 6.04
C ARG A 41 -13.45 -15.55 6.75
N ASN A 42 -13.44 -15.76 8.07
CA ASN A 42 -12.36 -15.57 9.06
C ASN A 42 -10.97 -16.21 8.80
N GLU A 43 -10.71 -16.76 7.61
CA GLU A 43 -9.48 -17.46 7.25
C GLU A 43 -8.30 -16.54 6.85
N SER A 44 -8.49 -15.22 6.74
CA SER A 44 -7.46 -14.35 6.13
C SER A 44 -6.23 -14.10 6.98
N ILE A 45 -6.36 -13.87 8.30
CA ILE A 45 -5.19 -13.40 9.09
C ILE A 45 -4.13 -14.49 9.22
N LYS A 46 -4.54 -15.74 9.44
CA LYS A 46 -3.61 -16.86 9.54
C LYS A 46 -2.89 -17.09 8.21
N LYS A 47 -3.63 -17.15 7.10
CA LYS A 47 -3.05 -17.30 5.74
C LYS A 47 -2.11 -16.16 5.38
N VAL A 48 -2.43 -14.93 5.80
CA VAL A 48 -1.54 -13.78 5.63
C VAL A 48 -0.24 -13.99 6.40
N LYS A 49 -0.30 -14.39 7.67
CA LYS A 49 0.90 -14.65 8.48
C LYS A 49 1.71 -15.84 7.94
N GLU A 50 1.05 -16.88 7.43
CA GLU A 50 1.70 -18.02 6.76
C GLU A 50 2.44 -17.55 5.50
N ALA A 51 1.80 -16.74 4.65
CA ALA A 51 2.46 -16.16 3.46
C ALA A 51 3.61 -15.21 3.82
N VAL A 52 3.51 -14.49 4.93
CA VAL A 52 4.60 -13.64 5.45
C VAL A 52 5.78 -14.48 5.91
N LEU A 53 5.51 -15.58 6.63
CA LEU A 53 6.56 -16.53 7.02
C LEU A 53 7.27 -17.11 5.79
N GLU A 54 6.52 -17.57 4.79
CA GLU A 54 7.09 -18.07 3.53
C GLU A 54 7.99 -17.03 2.87
N ALA A 55 7.50 -15.78 2.74
CA ALA A 55 8.28 -14.69 2.18
C ALA A 55 9.56 -14.40 2.98
N VAL A 56 9.50 -14.43 4.31
CA VAL A 56 10.66 -14.24 5.19
C VAL A 56 11.71 -15.32 4.95
N LEU A 57 11.32 -16.60 4.92
CA LEU A 57 12.24 -17.71 4.68
C LEU A 57 12.86 -17.65 3.28
N GLU A 58 12.08 -17.30 2.26
CA GLU A 58 12.58 -17.09 0.91
C GLU A 58 13.60 -15.94 0.85
N LEU A 59 13.35 -14.84 1.54
CA LEU A 59 14.25 -13.70 1.60
C LEU A 59 15.57 -14.03 2.30
N LEU A 60 15.52 -14.79 3.39
CA LEU A 60 16.72 -15.30 4.06
C LEU A 60 17.55 -16.17 3.10
N ASN A 61 16.90 -17.06 2.35
CA ASN A 61 17.57 -17.88 1.34
C ASN A 61 18.19 -17.03 0.21
N MET A 62 17.49 -16.01 -0.29
CA MET A 62 18.03 -15.08 -1.31
C MET A 62 19.23 -14.26 -0.85
N LEU A 63 19.35 -14.06 0.46
CA LEU A 63 20.45 -13.34 1.11
C LEU A 63 21.54 -14.28 1.64
N ASP A 64 21.53 -15.55 1.22
CA ASP A 64 22.53 -16.54 1.58
C ASP A 64 22.67 -16.63 3.12
N PHE A 65 21.54 -16.71 3.84
CA PHE A 65 21.52 -16.79 5.30
C PHE A 65 22.30 -18.00 5.82
N ASN A 66 23.18 -17.76 6.79
CA ASN A 66 23.95 -18.78 7.48
C ASN A 66 23.63 -18.74 8.97
N GLN A 67 23.02 -19.81 9.49
CA GLN A 67 22.56 -19.87 10.88
C GLN A 67 23.69 -19.71 11.91
N GLU A 68 24.91 -20.16 11.62
CA GLU A 68 26.05 -20.07 12.55
C GLU A 68 26.69 -18.67 12.58
N GLU A 69 26.58 -17.95 11.46
CA GLU A 69 27.29 -16.67 11.28
C GLU A 69 26.37 -15.46 11.38
N ASP A 70 25.09 -15.61 11.02
CA ASP A 70 24.13 -14.52 10.89
C ASP A 70 23.20 -14.38 12.09
N PHE A 71 22.89 -13.12 12.38
CA PHE A 71 21.98 -12.70 13.42
C PHE A 71 20.81 -11.93 12.79
N VAL A 72 19.57 -12.36 13.06
CA VAL A 72 18.37 -11.79 12.45
C VAL A 72 17.71 -10.77 13.39
N ARG A 73 17.55 -9.54 12.91
CA ARG A 73 16.72 -8.50 13.54
C ARG A 73 15.44 -8.33 12.75
N ILE A 74 14.31 -8.65 13.36
CA ILE A 74 13.01 -8.59 12.69
C ILE A 74 12.07 -7.65 13.42
N CYS A 75 11.23 -6.95 12.66
CA CYS A 75 10.22 -6.06 13.21
C CYS A 75 9.31 -6.78 14.23
N ARG A 76 8.90 -6.03 15.27
CA ARG A 76 7.99 -6.48 16.34
C ARG A 76 6.53 -6.64 15.92
N GLY A 77 6.19 -6.29 14.68
CA GLY A 77 4.81 -6.32 14.20
C GLY A 77 4.18 -7.70 14.29
N ASP A 78 2.91 -7.77 14.71
CA ASP A 78 2.14 -9.02 14.84
C ASP A 78 2.07 -9.83 13.53
N ILE A 79 2.24 -9.16 12.38
CA ILE A 79 2.32 -9.78 11.06
C ILE A 79 3.45 -10.82 10.96
N PHE A 80 4.51 -10.64 11.75
CA PHE A 80 5.68 -11.52 11.81
C PHE A 80 5.61 -12.59 12.91
N SER A 81 4.50 -12.71 13.64
CA SER A 81 4.44 -13.60 14.81
C SER A 81 4.76 -15.07 14.48
N LEU A 82 4.40 -15.55 13.28
CA LEU A 82 4.76 -16.91 12.85
C LEU A 82 6.24 -17.03 12.47
N ALA A 83 6.86 -15.97 11.96
CA ALA A 83 8.30 -15.93 11.72
C ALA A 83 9.08 -15.98 13.04
N HIS A 84 8.63 -15.24 14.05
CA HIS A 84 9.21 -15.28 15.40
C HIS A 84 9.20 -16.72 15.96
N SER A 85 8.02 -17.37 15.99
CA SER A 85 7.91 -18.75 16.46
C SER A 85 8.77 -19.72 15.63
N ARG A 86 8.86 -19.52 14.31
CA ARG A 86 9.66 -20.38 13.45
C ARG A 86 11.16 -20.23 13.70
N PHE A 87 11.62 -19.03 14.01
CA PHE A 87 13.03 -18.78 14.35
C PHE A 87 13.41 -19.43 15.68
N ASP A 88 12.52 -19.42 16.67
CA ASP A 88 12.71 -20.15 17.92
C ASP A 88 12.79 -21.67 17.70
N GLU A 89 11.86 -22.23 16.92
CA GLU A 89 11.84 -23.67 16.59
C GLU A 89 13.09 -24.15 15.84
N LEU A 90 13.68 -23.27 15.03
CA LEU A 90 14.88 -23.56 14.25
C LEU A 90 16.16 -23.18 15.00
N GLU A 91 16.06 -22.66 16.22
CA GLU A 91 17.20 -22.21 17.03
C GLU A 91 18.07 -21.18 16.29
N PHE A 92 17.43 -20.24 15.58
CA PHE A 92 18.14 -19.14 14.93
C PHE A 92 18.66 -18.15 15.96
N HIS A 93 19.78 -17.48 15.66
CA HIS A 93 20.22 -16.32 16.42
C HIS A 93 19.41 -15.09 15.99
N TRP A 94 18.43 -14.66 16.80
CA TRP A 94 17.53 -13.59 16.39
C TRP A 94 17.02 -12.73 17.56
N GLU A 95 16.55 -11.52 17.25
CA GLU A 95 15.80 -10.67 18.19
C GLU A 95 14.73 -9.84 17.49
N THR A 96 13.76 -9.36 18.27
CA THR A 96 12.82 -8.35 17.77
C THR A 96 13.37 -6.93 17.94
N ALA A 97 13.35 -6.15 16.88
CA ALA A 97 13.81 -4.77 16.87
C ALA A 97 12.73 -3.82 16.34
N LYS A 98 12.84 -2.55 16.71
CA LYS A 98 12.19 -1.48 15.95
C LYS A 98 13.16 -1.12 14.82
N ILE A 99 12.77 -1.39 13.58
CA ILE A 99 13.63 -1.11 12.43
C ILE A 99 13.47 0.36 12.06
N GLU A 100 14.44 1.17 12.46
CA GLU A 100 14.53 2.60 12.11
C GLU A 100 15.82 2.85 11.31
N SER A 101 16.08 1.96 10.34
CA SER A 101 17.33 1.90 9.59
C SER A 101 17.10 2.13 8.09
N LYS A 102 18.18 2.02 7.29
CA LYS A 102 18.13 2.01 5.83
C LYS A 102 17.11 1.01 5.26
N LEU A 103 16.84 -0.10 5.95
CA LEU A 103 15.84 -1.06 5.52
C LEU A 103 14.43 -0.43 5.45
N GLN A 104 14.06 0.39 6.43
CA GLN A 104 12.75 1.02 6.48
C GLN A 104 12.51 1.87 5.22
N ASP A 105 13.49 2.69 4.83
CA ASP A 105 13.40 3.51 3.62
C ASP A 105 13.28 2.67 2.35
N LEU A 106 14.01 1.55 2.28
CA LEU A 106 13.99 0.65 1.12
C LEU A 106 12.65 -0.08 1.01
N VAL A 107 12.08 -0.53 2.13
CA VAL A 107 10.79 -1.25 2.17
C VAL A 107 9.62 -0.31 1.85
N GLU A 108 9.64 0.91 2.37
CA GLU A 108 8.66 1.96 1.99
C GLU A 108 8.80 2.34 0.51
N THR A 109 10.02 2.43 -0.03
CA THR A 109 10.24 2.64 -1.48
C THR A 109 9.63 1.52 -2.31
N ALA A 110 9.89 0.26 -1.93
CA ALA A 110 9.38 -0.89 -2.65
C ALA A 110 7.84 -0.93 -2.59
N TYR A 111 7.23 -0.46 -1.50
CA TYR A 111 5.78 -0.33 -1.41
C TYR A 111 5.22 0.78 -2.31
N ASP A 112 5.89 1.92 -2.41
CA ASP A 112 5.53 2.97 -3.37
C ASP A 112 5.59 2.45 -4.82
N PHE A 113 6.65 1.70 -5.18
CA PHE A 113 6.76 1.06 -6.50
C PHE A 113 5.64 0.06 -6.76
N HIS A 114 5.33 -0.80 -5.78
CA HIS A 114 4.22 -1.74 -5.86
C HIS A 114 2.90 -1.02 -6.18
N LEU A 115 2.63 0.14 -5.58
CA LEU A 115 1.42 0.91 -5.89
C LEU A 115 1.43 1.52 -7.30
N VAL A 116 2.58 2.00 -7.76
CA VAL A 116 2.74 2.48 -9.14
C VAL A 116 2.49 1.34 -10.14
N GLU A 117 2.96 0.13 -9.86
CA GLU A 117 2.68 -1.07 -10.67
C GLU A 117 1.18 -1.42 -10.72
N LEU A 118 0.42 -1.09 -9.67
CA LEU A 118 -1.04 -1.22 -9.66
C LEU A 118 -1.76 -0.11 -10.43
N GLY A 119 -1.03 0.92 -10.88
CA GLY A 119 -1.56 2.05 -11.63
C GLY A 119 -1.84 3.31 -10.79
N VAL A 120 -1.39 3.36 -9.53
CA VAL A 120 -1.47 4.59 -8.73
C VAL A 120 -0.49 5.61 -9.32
N PRO A 121 -0.91 6.85 -9.63
CA PRO A 121 0.00 7.88 -10.09
C PRO A 121 1.13 8.16 -9.10
N ARG A 122 2.36 8.26 -9.60
CA ARG A 122 3.56 8.47 -8.79
C ARG A 122 3.47 9.69 -7.86
N MET A 123 2.73 10.73 -8.25
CA MET A 123 2.54 11.93 -7.44
C MET A 123 1.67 11.70 -6.19
N LEU A 124 0.94 10.58 -6.11
CA LEU A 124 0.05 10.23 -4.98
C LEU A 124 0.72 9.31 -3.95
N VAL A 125 1.99 8.89 -4.16
CA VAL A 125 2.68 7.98 -3.24
C VAL A 125 3.22 8.70 -1.99
N LYS A 126 3.39 7.96 -0.89
CA LYS A 126 3.54 8.48 0.48
C LYS A 126 4.67 9.48 0.65
N ARG A 127 5.76 9.36 -0.09
CA ARG A 127 6.94 10.24 0.06
C ARG A 127 6.67 11.73 -0.13
N LEU A 128 5.52 12.11 -0.69
CA LEU A 128 5.11 13.49 -0.90
C LEU A 128 3.99 13.95 0.06
N LEU A 129 3.46 13.07 0.93
CA LEU A 129 2.27 13.30 1.74
C LEU A 129 2.43 12.74 3.16
N ASP A 130 1.81 13.35 4.18
CA ASP A 130 1.68 12.64 5.46
C ASP A 130 0.76 11.42 5.30
N TYR A 131 0.95 10.45 6.20
CA TYR A 131 0.31 9.14 6.10
C TYR A 131 -1.23 9.20 6.01
N ARG A 132 -1.87 10.15 6.71
CA ARG A 132 -3.34 10.24 6.69
C ARG A 132 -3.82 10.78 5.35
N HIS A 133 -3.19 11.81 4.82
CA HIS A 133 -3.51 12.32 3.49
C HIS A 133 -3.22 11.28 2.40
N TYR A 134 -2.10 10.60 2.48
CA TYR A 134 -1.75 9.51 1.58
C TYR A 134 -2.82 8.41 1.49
N VAL A 135 -3.30 7.91 2.64
CA VAL A 135 -4.38 6.90 2.67
C VAL A 135 -5.67 7.43 2.04
N VAL A 136 -6.01 8.70 2.27
CA VAL A 136 -7.19 9.33 1.67
C VAL A 136 -7.06 9.43 0.15
N GLU A 137 -5.91 9.86 -0.37
CA GLU A 137 -5.69 9.95 -1.82
C GLU A 137 -5.76 8.59 -2.52
N LEU A 138 -5.19 7.53 -1.91
CA LEU A 138 -5.33 6.17 -2.41
C LEU A 138 -6.80 5.72 -2.48
N LEU A 139 -7.58 6.01 -1.44
CA LEU A 139 -9.00 5.64 -1.41
C LEU A 139 -9.82 6.46 -2.42
N LYS A 140 -9.53 7.74 -2.62
CA LYS A 140 -10.11 8.55 -3.70
C LYS A 140 -9.84 7.93 -5.07
N TRP A 141 -8.58 7.58 -5.34
CA TRP A 141 -8.17 6.93 -6.59
C TRP A 141 -8.94 5.63 -6.84
N VAL A 142 -9.15 4.82 -5.79
CA VAL A 142 -9.96 3.60 -5.88
C VAL A 142 -11.42 3.91 -6.24
N VAL A 143 -12.11 4.76 -5.47
CA VAL A 143 -13.58 4.91 -5.62
C VAL A 143 -13.97 5.54 -6.95
N ILE A 144 -13.11 6.36 -7.54
CA ILE A 144 -13.31 6.98 -8.86
C ILE A 144 -13.43 5.95 -9.99
N ASP A 145 -12.79 4.79 -9.83
CA ASP A 145 -12.97 3.64 -10.71
C ASP A 145 -13.15 2.37 -9.86
N MET A 146 -14.20 2.41 -9.03
CA MET A 146 -14.53 1.35 -8.08
C MET A 146 -14.55 -0.04 -8.75
N LYS A 147 -15.15 -0.11 -9.96
CA LYS A 147 -15.33 -1.34 -10.72
C LYS A 147 -14.01 -2.07 -11.00
N ASN A 148 -12.96 -1.34 -11.38
CA ASN A 148 -11.68 -1.95 -11.74
C ASN A 148 -10.68 -1.94 -10.58
N ARG A 149 -10.82 -1.03 -9.61
CA ARG A 149 -9.81 -0.78 -8.56
C ARG A 149 -10.15 -1.38 -7.21
N GLU A 150 -11.40 -1.72 -6.95
CA GLU A 150 -11.76 -2.37 -5.68
C GLU A 150 -10.89 -3.61 -5.46
N ARG A 151 -10.54 -4.37 -6.52
CA ARG A 151 -9.65 -5.54 -6.46
C ARG A 151 -8.29 -5.29 -5.77
N PHE A 152 -7.84 -4.04 -5.74
CA PHE A 152 -6.59 -3.60 -5.10
C PHE A 152 -6.77 -3.20 -3.64
N VAL A 153 -7.97 -3.32 -3.08
CA VAL A 153 -8.26 -2.98 -1.69
C VAL A 153 -8.22 -4.22 -0.80
N LYS A 154 -7.59 -4.05 0.37
CA LYS A 154 -7.69 -4.92 1.53
C LYS A 154 -9.06 -4.72 2.19
N THR A 155 -10.10 -5.38 1.69
CA THR A 155 -11.51 -5.10 2.05
C THR A 155 -11.85 -5.31 3.54
N ARG A 156 -10.97 -5.98 4.31
CA ARG A 156 -11.11 -6.09 5.78
C ARG A 156 -10.89 -4.79 6.55
N PHE A 157 -10.28 -3.78 5.93
CA PHE A 157 -9.97 -2.53 6.61
C PHE A 157 -11.23 -1.81 7.07
N PRO A 158 -11.35 -1.41 8.35
CA PRO A 158 -12.55 -0.75 8.86
C PRO A 158 -12.92 0.51 8.09
N ILE A 159 -11.93 1.32 7.69
CA ILE A 159 -12.15 2.53 6.88
C ILE A 159 -12.76 2.19 5.52
N TRP A 160 -12.38 1.07 4.90
CA TRP A 160 -13.03 0.63 3.67
C TRP A 160 -14.46 0.17 3.93
N ARG A 161 -14.60 -0.83 4.80
CA ARG A 161 -15.86 -1.55 5.07
C ARG A 161 -16.99 -0.65 5.55
N HIS A 162 -16.68 0.36 6.36
CA HIS A 162 -17.69 1.18 7.02
C HIS A 162 -17.88 2.56 6.40
N GLU A 163 -17.04 2.95 5.44
CA GLU A 163 -17.06 4.31 4.91
C GLU A 163 -16.86 4.35 3.40
N TRP A 164 -15.69 3.94 2.90
CA TRP A 164 -15.33 4.21 1.50
C TRP A 164 -16.01 3.28 0.48
N VAL A 165 -16.41 2.07 0.89
CA VAL A 165 -17.21 1.18 0.03
C VAL A 165 -18.60 1.77 -0.28
N HIS A 166 -19.09 2.69 0.55
CA HIS A 166 -20.38 3.37 0.40
C HIS A 166 -20.24 4.77 -0.22
N ALA A 167 -19.11 5.06 -0.86
CA ALA A 167 -18.88 6.37 -1.45
C ALA A 167 -19.80 6.61 -2.66
N GLU A 168 -20.49 7.74 -2.67
CA GLU A 168 -21.26 8.25 -3.81
C GLU A 168 -20.45 9.32 -4.54
N LEU A 169 -20.48 9.29 -5.87
CA LEU A 169 -19.75 10.23 -6.72
C LEU A 169 -20.71 11.18 -7.45
N SER A 170 -20.34 12.45 -7.51
CA SER A 170 -20.93 13.41 -8.44
C SER A 170 -19.84 14.20 -9.17
N PHE A 171 -20.14 14.62 -10.39
CA PHE A 171 -19.17 15.21 -11.30
C PHE A 171 -19.63 16.59 -11.77
N GLU A 172 -18.73 17.56 -11.74
CA GLU A 172 -18.99 18.94 -12.17
C GLU A 172 -17.92 19.36 -13.19
N TRP A 173 -18.35 19.68 -14.41
CA TRP A 173 -17.46 20.19 -15.47
C TRP A 173 -17.30 21.70 -15.30
N GLU A 174 -16.06 22.13 -15.05
CA GLU A 174 -15.77 23.53 -14.81
C GLU A 174 -14.39 23.94 -15.34
N THR A 175 -14.08 25.22 -15.20
CA THR A 175 -12.76 25.77 -15.50
C THR A 175 -11.97 25.90 -14.20
N ALA A 176 -10.74 25.39 -14.19
CA ALA A 176 -9.90 25.33 -13.00
C ALA A 176 -9.62 26.74 -12.47
N ARG A 177 -10.09 27.02 -11.24
CA ARG A 177 -9.89 28.33 -10.58
C ARG A 177 -8.48 28.49 -10.00
N LYS A 178 -7.81 27.36 -9.75
CA LYS A 178 -6.45 27.26 -9.19
C LYS A 178 -5.77 26.02 -9.74
N ASN A 179 -4.45 25.99 -9.64
CA ASN A 179 -3.67 24.80 -9.98
C ASN A 179 -4.08 23.62 -9.08
N ALA A 180 -4.16 22.45 -9.67
CA ALA A 180 -4.49 21.20 -9.01
C ALA A 180 -3.72 20.04 -9.67
N TYR A 181 -3.95 18.82 -9.21
CA TYR A 181 -3.45 17.62 -9.87
C TYR A 181 -4.63 16.71 -10.20
N CYS A 182 -4.53 16.04 -11.33
CA CYS A 182 -5.46 15.01 -11.74
C CYS A 182 -5.18 13.74 -10.94
N ILE A 183 -6.19 13.22 -10.26
CA ILE A 183 -6.08 11.99 -9.45
C ILE A 183 -5.87 10.74 -10.32
N GLU A 184 -6.18 10.81 -11.62
CA GLU A 184 -6.07 9.67 -12.54
C GLU A 184 -4.68 9.54 -13.17
N CYS A 185 -4.13 10.63 -13.71
CA CYS A 185 -2.81 10.60 -14.36
C CYS A 185 -1.69 11.16 -13.49
N GLY A 186 -2.02 11.87 -12.40
CA GLY A 186 -1.05 12.56 -11.54
C GLY A 186 -0.51 13.88 -12.11
N GLU A 187 -0.86 14.22 -13.36
CA GLU A 187 -0.39 15.44 -14.01
C GLU A 187 -1.11 16.68 -13.48
N LYS A 188 -0.43 17.83 -13.63
CA LYS A 188 -0.95 19.11 -13.19
C LYS A 188 -2.16 19.54 -14.04
N ILE A 189 -3.13 20.16 -13.39
CA ILE A 189 -4.23 20.91 -14.00
C ILE A 189 -3.93 22.38 -13.72
N GLU A 190 -3.64 23.16 -14.77
CA GLU A 190 -3.32 24.58 -14.64
C GLU A 190 -4.59 25.41 -14.46
N ARG A 191 -4.46 26.55 -13.78
CA ARG A 191 -5.54 27.54 -13.69
C ARG A 191 -5.97 27.97 -15.10
N GLY A 192 -7.27 27.92 -15.36
CA GLY A 192 -7.86 28.26 -16.67
C GLY A 192 -8.12 27.04 -17.56
N GLU A 193 -7.58 25.87 -17.23
CA GLU A 193 -7.86 24.63 -17.96
C GLU A 193 -9.26 24.09 -17.66
N LYS A 194 -9.83 23.34 -18.60
CA LYS A 194 -11.05 22.57 -18.36
C LYS A 194 -10.74 21.34 -17.51
N ARG A 195 -11.61 21.06 -16.55
CA ARG A 195 -11.48 19.93 -15.63
C ARG A 195 -12.83 19.41 -15.20
N VAL A 196 -12.83 18.21 -14.63
CA VAL A 196 -13.95 17.66 -13.89
C VAL A 196 -13.61 17.68 -12.40
N THR A 197 -14.45 18.36 -11.62
CA THR A 197 -14.42 18.30 -10.16
C THR A 197 -15.24 17.10 -9.72
N VAL A 198 -14.61 16.17 -9.01
CA VAL A 198 -15.24 14.97 -8.47
C VAL A 198 -15.55 15.22 -7.00
N ILE A 199 -16.83 15.16 -6.64
CA ILE A 199 -17.29 15.20 -5.27
C ILE A 199 -17.53 13.77 -4.82
N ILE A 200 -16.83 13.38 -3.75
CA ILE A 200 -16.92 12.04 -3.15
C ILE A 200 -17.61 12.19 -1.81
N LYS A 201 -18.80 11.63 -1.67
CA LYS A 201 -19.57 11.65 -0.41
C LYS A 201 -19.54 10.27 0.22
N THR A 202 -18.87 10.17 1.38
CA THR A 202 -18.94 8.97 2.24
C THR A 202 -20.03 9.18 3.30
N PRO A 203 -20.42 8.12 4.04
CA PRO A 203 -21.36 8.27 5.16
C PRO A 203 -20.92 9.27 6.25
N LYS A 204 -19.60 9.55 6.34
CA LYS A 204 -19.04 10.40 7.39
C LYS A 204 -18.55 11.75 6.90
N ARG A 205 -18.11 11.84 5.63
CA ARG A 205 -17.32 12.97 5.13
C ARG A 205 -17.59 13.24 3.66
N ARG A 206 -17.31 14.47 3.26
CA ARG A 206 -17.27 14.88 1.85
C ARG A 206 -15.83 15.19 1.48
N PHE A 207 -15.39 14.66 0.35
CA PHE A 207 -14.09 14.92 -0.25
C PHE A 207 -14.26 15.49 -1.65
N ILE A 208 -13.22 16.19 -2.10
CA ILE A 208 -13.14 16.74 -3.46
C ILE A 208 -11.80 16.30 -4.05
N THR A 209 -11.84 15.95 -5.33
CA THR A 209 -10.64 15.73 -6.15
C THR A 209 -10.93 16.13 -7.59
N TYR A 210 -9.94 16.00 -8.47
CA TYR A 210 -9.99 16.57 -9.81
C TYR A 210 -9.52 15.58 -10.87
N LEU A 211 -10.11 15.68 -12.05
CA LEU A 211 -9.72 14.94 -13.25
C LEU A 211 -9.53 15.92 -14.41
N HIS A 212 -8.57 15.65 -15.31
CA HIS A 212 -8.64 16.20 -16.67
C HIS A 212 -9.91 15.67 -17.37
N GLU A 213 -10.52 16.45 -18.26
CA GLU A 213 -11.70 15.99 -19.03
C GLU A 213 -11.40 14.68 -19.77
N THR A 214 -10.24 14.58 -20.43
CA THR A 214 -9.81 13.36 -21.12
C THR A 214 -9.62 12.15 -20.19
N CYS A 215 -9.32 12.38 -18.91
CA CYS A 215 -9.23 11.31 -17.92
C CYS A 215 -10.61 10.86 -17.46
N ALA A 216 -11.55 11.80 -17.27
CA ALA A 216 -12.94 11.48 -16.98
C ALA A 216 -13.57 10.65 -18.12
N ASP A 217 -13.33 11.03 -19.37
CA ASP A 217 -13.82 10.29 -20.54
C ASP A 217 -13.30 8.85 -20.58
N LYS A 218 -12.00 8.64 -20.29
CA LYS A 218 -11.38 7.29 -20.21
C LYS A 218 -12.01 6.42 -19.14
N LEU A 219 -12.48 7.01 -18.05
CA LEU A 219 -13.18 6.34 -16.97
C LEU A 219 -14.66 6.09 -17.26
N GLY A 220 -15.15 6.52 -18.44
CA GLY A 220 -16.56 6.41 -18.82
C GLY A 220 -17.46 7.41 -18.10
N VAL A 221 -16.89 8.47 -17.51
CA VAL A 221 -17.65 9.57 -16.90
C VAL A 221 -17.99 10.57 -17.99
N VAL A 222 -19.26 10.56 -18.40
CA VAL A 222 -19.78 11.47 -19.44
C VAL A 222 -20.57 12.62 -18.83
N LYS A 223 -20.56 13.76 -19.54
CA LYS A 223 -21.24 15.00 -19.17
C LYS A 223 -22.76 14.88 -19.20
#